data_AF-A0A7C8HVD1-F1
#
_entry.id   AF-A0A7C8HVD1-F1
#
_cell.length_a   1.000
_cell.length_b   1.000
_cell.length_c   1.000
_cell.angle_alpha   90.00
_cell.angle_beta   90.00
_cell.angle_gamma   90.00
#
_symmetry.space_group_name_H-M   'P 1'
#
loop_
_entity.id
_entity.type
_entity.pdbx_description
1 polymer ?
#
loop_
_entity_poly.entity_id
_entity_poly.type
_entity_poly.pdbx_seq_one_letter_code
_entity_poly.pdbx_strand_id
1 'polypeptide(L)'
;MKELFSGISLEKQDDYSVCHVVELSDEIKDLIRKNFSSICHGAAVVEDVDPEDYGDIYSYYSTIESFLDRYNKKSEATQKGIVGELLAHIILTEVLGDFDVVSAFFNQEEKSIKKGFDLILAKPSAGSVWITEVKSGTLHKDKNVDQTTAEFLGLAKNDLKKRLNEQEKMYWYNAVSSVRNAVAEDKDFKKALVRILKDSGKATTTGQATSKDHCVILVSNIFESLKNKITNKPAKKCLADLKKAGTFSDTIVVNIQKSTFSKVVDFLQSELTAKGN
;
A
#
# COMPACT_ATOMS: atom_id res chain seq x y z
N MET A 1 22.26 7.14 -8.80
CA MET A 1 21.59 6.24 -7.84
C MET A 1 21.93 6.79 -6.46
N LYS A 2 20.95 7.27 -5.69
CA LYS A 2 21.17 7.84 -4.36
C LYS A 2 20.64 6.79 -3.37
N GLU A 3 21.50 6.22 -2.54
CA GLU A 3 21.05 5.34 -1.46
C GLU A 3 20.38 6.24 -0.41
N LEU A 4 19.04 6.29 -0.42
CA LEU A 4 18.26 7.01 0.59
C LEU A 4 18.05 6.17 1.86
N PHE A 5 18.11 4.83 1.72
CA PHE A 5 17.98 3.85 2.79
C PHE A 5 18.90 2.67 2.48
N SER A 6 19.70 2.25 3.45
CA SER A 6 20.52 1.05 3.34
C SER A 6 19.65 -0.15 2.97
N GLY A 7 20.10 -0.97 2.01
CA GLY A 7 19.36 -2.14 1.55
C GLY A 7 18.26 -1.89 0.51
N ILE A 8 18.06 -0.65 0.05
CA ILE A 8 17.15 -0.32 -1.08
C ILE A 8 17.90 0.41 -2.20
N SER A 9 17.79 -0.12 -3.41
CA SER A 9 18.19 0.56 -4.64
C SER A 9 16.97 1.16 -5.33
N LEU A 10 16.95 2.49 -5.51
CA LEU A 10 15.80 3.24 -6.03
C LEU A 10 16.15 4.01 -7.31
N GLU A 11 15.35 3.81 -8.36
CA GLU A 11 15.18 4.74 -9.47
C GLU A 11 13.83 5.45 -9.30
N LYS A 12 13.84 6.77 -9.10
CA LYS A 12 12.64 7.61 -8.93
C LYS A 12 12.54 8.65 -10.05
N GLN A 13 11.36 8.82 -10.59
CA GLN A 13 10.91 9.91 -11.47
C GLN A 13 9.56 10.43 -10.92
N ASP A 14 9.01 11.48 -11.53
CA ASP A 14 7.77 12.11 -11.06
C ASP A 14 6.56 11.16 -11.13
N ASP A 15 6.48 10.33 -12.17
CA ASP A 15 5.34 9.46 -12.48
C ASP A 15 5.64 7.96 -12.29
N TYR A 16 6.90 7.59 -12.02
CA TYR A 16 7.23 6.21 -11.67
C TYR A 16 8.39 6.03 -10.70
N SER A 17 8.41 4.88 -10.05
CA SER A 17 9.55 4.40 -9.24
C SER A 17 9.83 2.93 -9.48
N VAL A 18 11.11 2.55 -9.50
CA VAL A 18 11.58 1.16 -9.50
C VAL A 18 12.45 0.95 -8.26
N CYS A 19 11.98 0.10 -7.37
CA CYS A 19 12.57 -0.20 -6.08
C CYS A 19 13.06 -1.65 -6.04
N HIS A 20 14.35 -1.85 -5.80
CA HIS A 20 14.93 -3.15 -5.52
C HIS A 20 15.28 -3.23 -4.03
N VAL A 21 14.54 -4.04 -3.28
CA VAL A 21 14.80 -4.30 -1.86
C VAL A 21 15.88 -5.39 -1.76
N VAL A 22 17.13 -4.96 -1.70
CA VAL A 22 18.34 -5.81 -1.67
C VAL A 22 18.38 -6.66 -0.41
N GLU A 23 18.12 -6.02 0.72
CA GLU A 23 18.07 -6.68 2.02
C GLU A 23 17.06 -6.00 2.94
N LEU A 24 16.74 -6.68 4.04
CA LEU A 24 16.00 -6.05 5.13
C LEU A 24 17.04 -5.53 6.12
N SER A 25 17.57 -4.34 5.83
CA SER A 25 18.58 -3.67 6.66
C SER A 25 18.00 -3.27 8.01
N ASP A 26 18.86 -2.93 8.97
CA ASP A 26 18.40 -2.46 10.28
C ASP A 26 17.61 -1.15 10.18
N GLU A 27 17.96 -0.26 9.25
CA GLU A 27 17.17 0.94 8.95
C GLU A 27 15.73 0.60 8.53
N ILE A 28 15.53 -0.39 7.65
CA ILE A 28 14.18 -0.80 7.24
C ILE A 28 13.46 -1.49 8.39
N LYS A 29 14.15 -2.29 9.22
CA LYS A 29 13.57 -2.89 10.42
C LYS A 29 13.09 -1.83 11.41
N ASP A 30 13.87 -0.76 11.60
CA ASP A 30 13.51 0.34 12.48
C ASP A 30 12.32 1.14 11.93
N LEU A 31 12.24 1.35 10.61
CA LEU A 31 11.04 1.90 9.98
C LEU A 31 9.81 1.03 10.20
N ILE A 32 9.96 -0.30 10.11
CA ILE A 32 8.88 -1.23 10.45
C ILE A 32 8.50 -1.06 11.92
N ARG A 33 9.45 -1.17 12.87
CA ARG A 33 9.17 -1.03 14.31
C ARG A 33 8.42 0.26 14.65
N LYS A 34 8.89 1.37 14.08
CA LYS A 34 8.31 2.70 14.32
C LYS A 34 6.87 2.81 13.79
N ASN A 35 6.61 2.28 12.60
CA ASN A 35 5.38 2.59 11.87
C ASN A 35 4.36 1.44 11.86
N PHE A 36 4.72 0.22 12.28
CA PHE A 36 3.90 -0.98 12.07
C PHE A 36 2.51 -0.88 12.71
N SER A 37 2.43 -0.44 13.98
CA SER A 37 1.14 -0.26 14.66
C SER A 37 0.27 0.79 13.96
N SER A 38 0.83 1.94 13.60
CA SER A 38 0.10 3.00 12.90
C SER A 38 -0.33 2.60 11.49
N ILE A 39 0.49 1.84 10.76
CA ILE A 39 0.12 1.25 9.47
C ILE A 39 -1.07 0.30 9.66
N CYS A 40 -0.99 -0.61 10.63
CA CYS A 40 -2.00 -1.63 10.88
C CYS A 40 -3.33 -1.07 11.37
N HIS A 41 -3.31 -0.13 12.32
CA HIS A 41 -4.51 0.34 13.03
C HIS A 41 -4.98 1.74 12.60
N GLY A 42 -4.12 2.53 11.95
CA GLY A 42 -4.32 3.95 11.67
C GLY A 42 -3.67 4.82 12.74
N ALA A 43 -2.98 5.90 12.33
CA ALA A 43 -2.20 6.73 13.26
C ALA A 43 -3.08 7.41 14.33
N ALA A 44 -4.24 7.96 13.96
CA ALA A 44 -5.12 8.60 14.94
C ALA A 44 -5.59 7.64 16.05
N VAL A 45 -5.89 6.37 15.72
CA VAL A 45 -6.25 5.36 16.74
C VAL A 45 -5.08 5.10 17.68
N VAL A 46 -3.86 4.98 17.17
CA VAL A 46 -2.68 4.71 18.00
C VAL A 46 -2.30 5.91 18.87
N GLU A 47 -2.47 7.13 18.36
CA GLU A 47 -2.17 8.39 19.06
C GLU A 47 -3.22 8.74 20.13
N ASP A 48 -4.50 8.42 19.90
CA ASP A 48 -5.61 8.72 20.82
C ASP A 48 -5.70 7.73 22.00
N VAL A 49 -4.93 6.65 21.98
CA VAL A 49 -4.97 5.62 23.04
C VAL A 49 -4.18 6.08 24.26
N ASP A 50 -4.88 6.14 25.39
CA ASP A 50 -4.23 6.29 26.69
C ASP A 50 -3.37 5.05 26.98
N PRO A 51 -2.04 5.21 27.16
CA PRO A 51 -1.15 4.11 27.49
C PRO A 51 -1.54 3.36 28.76
N GLU A 52 -2.21 4.00 29.73
CA GLU A 52 -2.59 3.41 31.01
C GLU A 52 -3.85 2.51 30.91
N ASP A 53 -4.74 2.77 29.94
CA ASP A 53 -6.02 2.04 29.80
C ASP A 53 -6.02 1.00 28.67
N TYR A 54 -5.44 1.32 27.51
CA TYR A 54 -5.57 0.51 26.28
C TYR A 54 -4.25 0.35 25.50
N GLY A 55 -3.13 0.85 26.03
CA GLY A 55 -1.82 0.87 25.36
C GLY A 55 -1.33 -0.51 24.90
N ASP A 56 -1.64 -1.57 25.64
CA ASP A 56 -1.22 -2.93 25.29
C ASP A 56 -1.89 -3.46 24.00
N ILE A 57 -3.13 -3.03 23.70
CA ILE A 57 -3.91 -3.55 22.56
C ILE A 57 -3.34 -3.09 21.21
N TYR A 58 -2.81 -1.87 21.16
CA TYR A 58 -2.23 -1.29 19.95
C TYR A 58 -0.69 -1.26 19.97
N SER A 59 -0.09 -1.91 20.97
CA SER A 59 1.35 -2.05 21.10
C SER A 59 1.95 -2.78 19.90
N TYR A 60 3.21 -2.48 19.58
CA TYR A 60 3.97 -3.12 18.51
C TYR A 60 3.84 -4.66 18.53
N TYR A 61 4.01 -5.26 19.70
CA TYR A 61 3.97 -6.72 19.85
C TYR A 61 2.56 -7.30 19.68
N SER A 62 1.52 -6.65 20.24
CA SER A 62 0.13 -7.09 20.01
C SER A 62 -0.26 -6.98 18.54
N THR A 63 0.21 -5.93 17.86
CA THR A 63 0.03 -5.77 16.42
C THR A 63 0.71 -6.91 15.64
N ILE A 64 1.92 -7.34 16.01
CA ILE A 64 2.58 -8.50 15.38
C ILE A 64 1.75 -9.77 15.57
N GLU A 65 1.30 -10.07 16.78
CA GLU A 65 0.46 -11.24 17.06
C GLU A 65 -0.81 -11.23 16.19
N SER A 66 -1.46 -10.06 16.12
CA SER A 66 -2.63 -9.83 15.27
C SER A 66 -2.35 -10.01 13.78
N PHE A 67 -1.19 -9.54 13.30
CA PHE A 67 -0.76 -9.73 11.92
C PHE A 67 -0.53 -11.22 11.62
N LEU A 68 0.18 -11.92 12.50
CA LEU A 68 0.51 -13.34 12.34
C LEU A 68 -0.74 -14.25 12.39
N ASP A 69 -1.73 -13.94 13.24
CA ASP A 69 -3.03 -14.67 13.25
C ASP A 69 -3.75 -14.54 11.89
N ARG A 70 -3.70 -13.35 11.28
CA ARG A 70 -4.29 -13.07 9.96
C ARG A 70 -3.50 -13.69 8.82
N TYR A 71 -2.18 -13.85 8.98
CA TYR A 71 -1.25 -14.30 7.94
C TYR A 71 -1.05 -15.83 7.91
N ASN A 72 -0.84 -16.48 9.06
CA ASN A 72 -0.39 -17.87 9.13
C ASN A 72 -1.39 -18.89 8.56
N LYS A 73 -2.69 -18.56 8.60
CA LYS A 73 -3.77 -19.45 8.14
C LYS A 73 -4.08 -19.33 6.64
N LYS A 74 -3.34 -18.49 5.91
CA LYS A 74 -3.63 -18.15 4.51
C LYS A 74 -2.79 -18.97 3.54
N SER A 75 -3.27 -19.10 2.30
CA SER A 75 -2.47 -19.71 1.23
C SER A 75 -1.23 -18.88 0.92
N GLU A 76 -0.18 -19.50 0.38
CA GLU A 76 1.07 -18.80 0.03
C GLU A 76 0.84 -17.60 -0.91
N ALA A 77 -0.06 -17.75 -1.89
CA ALA A 77 -0.44 -16.64 -2.78
C ALA A 77 -1.05 -15.47 -2.01
N THR A 78 -1.92 -15.76 -1.03
CA THR A 78 -2.52 -14.73 -0.17
C THR A 78 -1.46 -14.11 0.75
N GLN A 79 -0.58 -14.92 1.33
CA GLN A 79 0.55 -14.45 2.16
C GLN A 79 1.46 -13.48 1.41
N LYS A 80 1.79 -13.77 0.14
CA LYS A 80 2.51 -12.85 -0.75
C LYS A 80 1.74 -11.54 -0.98
N GLY A 81 0.42 -11.61 -1.15
CA GLY A 81 -0.44 -10.42 -1.22
C GLY A 81 -0.32 -9.54 0.01
N ILE A 82 -0.48 -10.14 1.20
CA ILE A 82 -0.42 -9.46 2.51
C ILE A 82 0.93 -8.78 2.73
N VAL A 83 2.04 -9.51 2.53
CA VAL A 83 3.39 -8.94 2.68
C VAL A 83 3.65 -7.89 1.59
N GLY A 84 3.07 -8.09 0.40
CA GLY A 84 3.23 -7.16 -0.70
C GLY A 84 2.58 -5.81 -0.46
N GLU A 85 1.37 -5.78 0.11
CA GLU A 85 0.70 -4.55 0.57
C GLU A 85 1.46 -3.88 1.72
N LEU A 86 1.93 -4.64 2.71
CA LEU A 86 2.73 -4.10 3.81
C LEU A 86 4.01 -3.42 3.29
N LEU A 87 4.70 -4.04 2.33
CA LEU A 87 5.86 -3.44 1.68
C LEU A 87 5.48 -2.18 0.89
N ALA A 88 4.33 -2.19 0.19
CA ALA A 88 3.86 -1.02 -0.52
C ALA A 88 3.63 0.16 0.43
N HIS A 89 3.02 -0.07 1.60
CA HIS A 89 2.86 0.96 2.64
C HIS A 89 4.20 1.61 3.00
N ILE A 90 5.18 0.81 3.40
CA ILE A 90 6.50 1.30 3.84
C ILE A 90 7.23 2.05 2.72
N ILE A 91 7.23 1.49 1.50
CA ILE A 91 7.92 2.12 0.37
C ILE A 91 7.26 3.44 -0.01
N LEU A 92 5.93 3.49 -0.05
CA LEU A 92 5.21 4.70 -0.47
C LEU A 92 5.34 5.84 0.53
N THR A 93 5.28 5.56 1.84
CA THR A 93 5.38 6.62 2.87
C THR A 93 6.81 6.96 3.26
N GLU A 94 7.62 5.95 3.59
CA GLU A 94 8.92 6.21 4.20
C GLU A 94 10.02 6.39 3.15
N VAL A 95 9.94 5.66 2.03
CA VAL A 95 11.01 5.65 1.02
C VAL A 95 10.78 6.69 -0.06
N LEU A 96 9.55 6.80 -0.58
CA LEU A 96 9.22 7.82 -1.58
C LEU A 96 8.94 9.18 -0.94
N GLY A 97 8.38 9.21 0.29
CA GLY A 97 8.27 10.42 1.12
C GLY A 97 7.26 11.47 0.66
N ASP A 98 6.53 11.23 -0.43
CA ASP A 98 5.62 12.21 -1.03
C ASP A 98 4.16 12.04 -0.54
N PHE A 99 3.90 11.01 0.28
CA PHE A 99 2.55 10.58 0.63
C PHE A 99 2.39 10.30 2.12
N ASP A 100 1.23 10.70 2.65
CA ASP A 100 0.75 10.27 3.95
C ASP A 100 -0.23 9.10 3.76
N VAL A 101 -0.08 8.04 4.56
CA VAL A 101 -1.08 6.97 4.60
C VAL A 101 -2.29 7.46 5.37
N VAL A 102 -3.44 7.44 4.70
CA VAL A 102 -4.72 7.85 5.27
C VAL A 102 -5.70 6.68 5.34
N SER A 103 -5.22 5.44 5.29
CA SER A 103 -6.03 4.27 5.55
C SER A 103 -5.27 3.19 6.28
N ALA A 104 -5.86 2.63 7.33
CA ALA A 104 -5.31 1.49 8.06
C ALA A 104 -5.18 0.24 7.17
N PHE A 105 -4.16 -0.57 7.42
CA PHE A 105 -3.89 -1.83 6.72
C PHE A 105 -4.81 -2.95 7.19
N PHE A 106 -5.18 -3.01 8.49
CA PHE A 106 -6.19 -3.96 8.94
C PHE A 106 -7.61 -3.47 8.68
N ASN A 107 -8.47 -4.40 8.29
CA ASN A 107 -9.90 -4.21 8.41
C ASN A 107 -10.28 -4.14 9.89
N GLN A 108 -10.98 -3.08 10.27
CA GLN A 108 -11.39 -2.83 11.66
C GLN A 108 -12.67 -3.59 12.04
N GLU A 109 -13.46 -4.06 11.07
CA GLU A 109 -14.77 -4.69 11.31
C GLU A 109 -14.76 -6.22 11.23
N GLU A 110 -13.85 -6.81 10.43
CA GLU A 110 -13.72 -8.25 10.27
C GLU A 110 -12.25 -8.66 10.45
N LYS A 111 -12.00 -9.92 10.86
CA LYS A 111 -10.65 -10.54 10.78
C LYS A 111 -10.24 -10.85 9.31
N SER A 112 -10.50 -9.91 8.40
CA SER A 112 -9.99 -9.87 7.02
C SER A 112 -9.02 -8.70 6.89
N ILE A 113 -8.30 -8.59 5.77
CA ILE A 113 -7.28 -7.54 5.60
C ILE A 113 -7.88 -6.26 5.00
N LYS A 114 -8.81 -6.32 4.04
CA LYS A 114 -9.72 -5.19 3.74
C LYS A 114 -10.82 -5.55 2.76
N LYS A 115 -11.91 -4.77 2.74
CA LYS A 115 -12.89 -4.70 1.64
C LYS A 115 -12.81 -3.30 1.02
N GLY A 116 -12.47 -3.21 -0.27
CA GLY A 116 -12.37 -1.94 -1.00
C GLY A 116 -11.00 -1.77 -1.64
N PHE A 117 -10.47 -0.55 -1.58
CA PHE A 117 -9.14 -0.21 -2.08
C PHE A 117 -8.04 -0.65 -1.10
N ASP A 118 -6.91 -1.08 -1.64
CA ASP A 118 -5.79 -1.61 -0.85
C ASP A 118 -5.24 -0.50 0.05
N LEU A 119 -4.79 0.63 -0.54
CA LEU A 119 -4.34 1.82 0.17
C LEU A 119 -5.03 3.09 -0.34
N ILE A 120 -5.25 4.01 0.58
CA ILE A 120 -5.60 5.39 0.28
C ILE A 120 -4.49 6.27 0.84
N LEU A 121 -3.93 7.09 -0.03
CA LEU A 121 -2.84 8.00 0.27
C LEU A 121 -3.30 9.43 0.05
N ALA A 122 -2.74 10.35 0.82
CA ALA A 122 -2.84 11.77 0.54
C ALA A 122 -1.49 12.28 0.08
N LYS A 123 -1.49 13.19 -0.91
CA LYS A 123 -0.29 13.93 -1.32
C LYS A 123 -0.45 15.37 -0.84
N PRO A 124 0.10 15.74 0.35
CA PRO A 124 -0.16 17.05 0.96
C PRO A 124 0.20 18.22 0.05
N SER A 125 1.32 18.11 -0.67
CA SER A 125 1.80 19.14 -1.60
C SER A 125 0.83 19.45 -2.75
N ALA A 126 -0.04 18.50 -3.09
CA ALA A 126 -1.04 18.65 -4.15
C ALA A 126 -2.49 18.71 -3.63
N GLY A 127 -2.71 18.52 -2.32
CA GLY A 127 -4.05 18.43 -1.73
C GLY A 127 -4.94 17.35 -2.34
N SER A 128 -4.34 16.25 -2.83
CA SER A 128 -5.04 15.20 -3.59
C SER A 128 -5.06 13.85 -2.88
N VAL A 129 -6.11 13.07 -3.16
CA VAL A 129 -6.27 11.68 -2.71
C VAL A 129 -5.85 10.74 -3.83
N TRP A 130 -5.01 9.77 -3.49
CA TRP A 130 -4.48 8.76 -4.38
C TRP A 130 -4.97 7.38 -3.96
N ILE A 131 -5.64 6.69 -4.88
CA ILE A 131 -6.18 5.35 -4.64
C ILE A 131 -5.20 4.33 -5.19
N THR A 132 -4.78 3.38 -4.35
CA THR A 132 -3.71 2.43 -4.68
C THR A 132 -4.28 1.03 -4.85
N GLU A 133 -3.78 0.32 -5.85
CA GLU A 133 -3.99 -1.12 -6.03
C GLU A 133 -2.62 -1.81 -6.14
N VAL A 134 -2.43 -2.86 -5.35
CA VAL A 134 -1.19 -3.62 -5.21
C VAL A 134 -1.39 -5.03 -5.75
N LYS A 135 -0.54 -5.45 -6.70
CA LYS A 135 -0.49 -6.83 -7.17
C LYS A 135 0.86 -7.44 -6.88
N SER A 136 0.83 -8.57 -6.18
CA SER A 136 2.02 -9.22 -5.63
C SER A 136 2.08 -10.69 -6.00
N GLY A 137 3.28 -11.21 -6.27
CA GLY A 137 3.46 -12.61 -6.57
C GLY A 137 4.87 -12.97 -7.01
N THR A 138 5.04 -14.18 -7.53
CA THR A 138 6.32 -14.67 -8.09
C THR A 138 6.32 -14.53 -9.60
N LEU A 139 7.47 -14.83 -10.22
CA LEU A 139 7.59 -14.92 -11.67
C LEU A 139 6.51 -15.82 -12.28
N HIS A 140 5.82 -15.33 -13.30
CA HIS A 140 4.87 -16.14 -14.04
C HIS A 140 5.59 -17.14 -14.94
N LYS A 141 4.95 -18.28 -15.18
CA LYS A 141 5.51 -19.34 -16.03
C LYS A 141 5.86 -18.79 -17.41
N ASP A 142 7.07 -19.13 -17.89
CA ASP A 142 7.60 -18.75 -19.21
C ASP A 142 7.70 -17.22 -19.45
N LYS A 143 7.81 -16.43 -18.37
CA LYS A 143 7.97 -14.97 -18.42
C LYS A 143 9.26 -14.54 -17.73
N ASN A 144 9.80 -13.39 -18.15
CA ASN A 144 10.84 -12.67 -17.40
C ASN A 144 10.23 -11.67 -16.42
N VAL A 145 11.07 -11.11 -15.54
CA VAL A 145 10.65 -10.19 -14.47
C VAL A 145 9.88 -8.98 -15.00
N ASP A 146 10.30 -8.39 -16.14
CA ASP A 146 9.61 -7.24 -16.74
C ASP A 146 8.24 -7.61 -17.30
N GLN A 147 8.11 -8.79 -17.90
CA GLN A 147 6.84 -9.30 -18.43
C GLN A 147 5.83 -9.57 -17.32
N THR A 148 6.25 -10.25 -16.24
CA THR A 148 5.38 -10.49 -15.07
C THR A 148 5.01 -9.18 -14.38
N THR A 149 5.95 -8.25 -14.26
CA THR A 149 5.69 -6.88 -13.75
C THR A 149 4.61 -6.19 -14.58
N ALA A 150 4.71 -6.22 -15.91
CA ALA A 150 3.71 -5.64 -16.79
C ALA A 150 2.32 -6.29 -16.63
N GLU A 151 2.27 -7.61 -16.41
CA GLU A 151 1.02 -8.33 -16.16
C GLU A 151 0.39 -7.92 -14.82
N PHE A 152 1.19 -7.79 -13.75
CA PHE A 152 0.71 -7.28 -12.46
C PHE A 152 0.19 -5.85 -12.54
N LEU A 153 0.89 -4.95 -13.24
CA LEU A 153 0.39 -3.59 -13.49
C LEU A 153 -0.91 -3.60 -14.29
N GLY A 154 -1.04 -4.52 -15.27
CA GLY A 154 -2.27 -4.71 -16.02
C GLY A 154 -3.44 -5.16 -15.16
N LEU A 155 -3.21 -6.10 -14.24
CA LEU A 155 -4.20 -6.57 -13.26
C LEU A 155 -4.59 -5.45 -12.29
N ALA A 156 -3.62 -4.75 -11.71
CA ALA A 156 -3.86 -3.63 -10.79
C ALA A 156 -4.73 -2.55 -11.46
N LYS A 157 -4.35 -2.15 -12.68
CA LYS A 157 -5.11 -1.21 -13.49
C LYS A 157 -6.54 -1.68 -13.73
N ASN A 158 -6.71 -2.92 -14.18
CA ASN A 158 -8.03 -3.43 -14.58
C ASN A 158 -8.97 -3.52 -13.38
N ASP A 159 -8.47 -4.01 -12.24
CA ASP A 159 -9.25 -4.11 -11.01
C ASP A 159 -9.67 -2.73 -10.51
N LEU A 160 -8.71 -1.78 -10.46
CA LEU A 160 -9.01 -0.44 -9.98
C LEU A 160 -9.92 0.32 -10.94
N LYS A 161 -9.70 0.22 -12.26
CA LYS A 161 -10.59 0.78 -13.28
C LYS A 161 -12.00 0.23 -13.12
N LYS A 162 -12.15 -1.09 -12.93
CA LYS A 162 -13.46 -1.71 -12.73
C LYS A 162 -14.14 -1.12 -11.48
N ARG A 163 -13.49 -1.18 -10.32
CA ARG A 163 -14.03 -0.67 -9.05
C ARG A 163 -14.43 0.80 -9.11
N LEU A 164 -13.63 1.65 -9.77
CA LEU A 164 -13.91 3.10 -9.87
C LEU A 164 -15.02 3.47 -10.87
N ASN A 165 -15.40 2.56 -11.77
CA ASN A 165 -16.56 2.75 -12.67
C ASN A 165 -17.81 1.99 -12.17
N GLU A 166 -17.68 1.17 -11.12
CA GLU A 166 -18.81 0.48 -10.48
C GLU A 166 -19.64 1.45 -9.63
N GLN A 167 -20.95 1.22 -9.60
CA GLN A 167 -21.88 1.99 -8.76
C GLN A 167 -21.95 1.41 -7.33
N GLU A 168 -20.81 0.94 -6.79
CA GLU A 168 -20.69 0.34 -5.45
C GLU A 168 -20.27 1.39 -4.41
N LYS A 169 -21.25 1.83 -3.60
CA LYS A 169 -21.04 2.87 -2.58
C LYS A 169 -20.20 2.40 -1.40
N MET A 170 -20.16 1.10 -1.11
CA MET A 170 -19.45 0.56 0.05
C MET A 170 -17.94 0.80 -0.05
N TYR A 171 -17.36 0.83 -1.26
CA TYR A 171 -15.95 1.19 -1.44
C TYR A 171 -15.64 2.58 -0.89
N TRP A 172 -16.50 3.55 -1.18
CA TRP A 172 -16.33 4.93 -0.75
C TRP A 172 -16.66 5.13 0.73
N TYR A 173 -17.64 4.41 1.28
CA TYR A 173 -17.93 4.45 2.71
C TYR A 173 -16.78 3.89 3.54
N ASN A 174 -16.20 2.77 3.11
CA ASN A 174 -15.01 2.20 3.73
C ASN A 174 -13.81 3.14 3.63
N ALA A 175 -13.64 3.80 2.48
CA ALA A 175 -12.59 4.81 2.28
C ALA A 175 -12.74 6.00 3.25
N VAL A 176 -13.94 6.58 3.36
CA VAL A 176 -14.21 7.71 4.27
C VAL A 176 -13.99 7.31 5.72
N SER A 177 -14.44 6.12 6.12
CA SER A 177 -14.21 5.58 7.47
C SER A 177 -12.71 5.43 7.76
N SER A 178 -11.97 4.88 6.79
CA SER A 178 -10.51 4.69 6.91
C SER A 178 -9.77 6.01 7.11
N VAL A 179 -10.08 7.04 6.31
CA VAL A 179 -9.46 8.38 6.45
C VAL A 179 -9.78 9.02 7.79
N ARG A 180 -11.00 8.85 8.28
CA ARG A 180 -11.39 9.41 9.59
C ARG A 180 -10.59 8.80 10.74
N ASN A 181 -10.23 7.52 10.64
CA ASN A 181 -9.53 6.79 11.69
C ASN A 181 -7.99 6.85 11.54
N ALA A 182 -7.48 7.17 10.35
CA ALA A 182 -6.04 7.17 10.10
C ALA A 182 -5.39 8.55 10.24
N VAL A 183 -6.10 9.64 9.93
CA VAL A 183 -5.52 11.00 9.91
C VAL A 183 -5.76 11.71 11.25
N ALA A 184 -4.68 12.14 11.90
CA ALA A 184 -4.68 12.92 13.14
C ALA A 184 -5.32 14.32 12.97
N GLU A 185 -5.49 15.09 14.05
CA GLU A 185 -6.33 16.30 14.19
C GLU A 185 -6.01 17.53 13.28
N ASP A 186 -5.32 17.42 12.14
CA ASP A 186 -5.36 18.48 11.13
C ASP A 186 -6.79 18.56 10.54
N LYS A 187 -7.62 19.40 11.17
CA LYS A 187 -9.05 19.49 10.91
C LYS A 187 -9.35 19.89 9.48
N ASP A 188 -8.50 20.66 8.82
CA ASP A 188 -8.81 21.17 7.49
C ASP A 188 -8.27 20.25 6.38
N PHE A 189 -7.08 19.68 6.56
CA PHE A 189 -6.57 18.63 5.67
C PHE A 189 -7.48 17.39 5.69
N LYS A 190 -7.81 16.89 6.89
CA LYS A 190 -8.71 15.73 7.05
C LYS A 190 -10.09 15.99 6.44
N LYS A 191 -10.66 17.18 6.62
CA LYS A 191 -11.94 17.57 5.98
C LYS A 191 -11.84 17.58 4.46
N ALA A 192 -10.75 18.09 3.90
CA ALA A 192 -10.55 18.11 2.45
C ALA A 192 -10.51 16.70 1.86
N LEU A 193 -9.74 15.78 2.46
CA LEU A 193 -9.66 14.39 2.01
C LEU A 193 -11.02 13.67 2.12
N VAL A 194 -11.71 13.83 3.25
CA VAL A 194 -13.05 13.26 3.45
C VAL A 194 -14.05 13.82 2.43
N ARG A 195 -13.95 15.09 2.07
CA ARG A 195 -14.81 15.71 1.06
C ARG A 195 -14.59 15.09 -0.31
N ILE A 196 -13.34 14.93 -0.76
CA ILE A 196 -12.99 14.29 -2.04
C ILE A 196 -13.62 12.88 -2.14
N LEU A 197 -13.47 12.09 -1.08
CA LEU A 197 -14.02 10.72 -1.04
C LEU A 197 -15.55 10.71 -1.00
N LYS A 198 -16.19 11.65 -0.28
CA LYS A 198 -17.65 11.79 -0.27
C LYS A 198 -18.21 12.22 -1.62
N ASP A 199 -17.55 13.14 -2.31
CA ASP A 199 -17.96 13.59 -3.64
C ASP A 199 -17.89 12.42 -4.63
N SER A 200 -16.85 11.59 -4.52
CA SER A 200 -16.72 10.33 -5.27
C SER A 200 -17.86 9.34 -4.96
N GLY A 201 -18.15 9.13 -3.67
CA GLY A 201 -19.28 8.28 -3.26
C GLY A 201 -20.65 8.83 -3.70
N LYS A 202 -20.81 10.15 -3.76
CA LYS A 202 -22.02 10.78 -4.31
C LYS A 202 -22.16 10.51 -5.80
N ALA A 203 -21.08 10.64 -6.58
CA ALA A 203 -21.08 10.32 -8.01
C ALA A 203 -21.53 8.86 -8.27
N THR A 204 -21.12 7.92 -7.41
CA THR A 204 -21.60 6.53 -7.44
C THR A 204 -23.11 6.41 -7.20
N THR A 205 -23.69 7.19 -6.29
CA THR A 205 -25.15 7.17 -6.06
C THR A 205 -25.96 7.81 -7.18
N THR A 206 -25.35 8.68 -7.99
CA THR A 206 -26.00 9.37 -9.11
C THR A 206 -25.72 8.71 -10.47
N GLY A 207 -25.05 7.54 -10.49
CA GLY A 207 -24.72 6.83 -11.73
C GLY A 207 -23.58 7.48 -12.54
N GLN A 208 -22.80 8.35 -11.91
CA GLN A 208 -21.75 9.17 -12.52
C GLN A 208 -20.34 8.68 -12.15
N ALA A 209 -20.20 7.54 -11.43
CA ALA A 209 -18.87 7.03 -11.09
C ALA A 209 -18.03 6.80 -12.35
N THR A 210 -16.82 7.33 -12.35
CA THR A 210 -15.87 7.15 -13.44
C THR A 210 -14.45 7.09 -12.93
N SER A 211 -13.64 6.21 -13.51
CA SER A 211 -12.21 6.16 -13.17
C SER A 211 -11.44 7.43 -13.54
N LYS A 212 -11.98 8.25 -14.46
CA LYS A 212 -11.31 9.43 -15.01
C LYS A 212 -11.10 10.57 -14.01
N ASP A 213 -11.85 10.56 -12.91
CA ASP A 213 -11.83 11.63 -11.91
C ASP A 213 -10.86 11.37 -10.76
N HIS A 214 -10.11 10.25 -10.80
CA HIS A 214 -9.31 9.80 -9.66
C HIS A 214 -7.82 9.75 -9.99
N CYS A 215 -6.99 10.15 -9.04
CA CYS A 215 -5.54 9.92 -9.08
C CYS A 215 -5.27 8.52 -8.53
N VAL A 216 -4.39 7.76 -9.18
CA VAL A 216 -4.14 6.36 -8.79
C VAL A 216 -2.66 6.03 -8.68
N ILE A 217 -2.35 5.08 -7.81
CA ILE A 217 -1.04 4.45 -7.74
C ILE A 217 -1.19 2.97 -8.09
N LEU A 218 -0.46 2.53 -9.11
CA LEU A 218 -0.43 1.13 -9.50
C LEU A 218 0.87 0.52 -8.98
N VAL A 219 0.78 -0.45 -8.09
CA VAL A 219 1.93 -1.11 -7.50
C VAL A 219 2.04 -2.53 -8.00
N SER A 220 3.21 -2.88 -8.53
CA SER A 220 3.59 -4.28 -8.74
C SER A 220 4.67 -4.67 -7.74
N ASN A 221 4.52 -5.85 -7.13
CA ASN A 221 5.51 -6.40 -6.22
C ASN A 221 5.87 -7.83 -6.64
N ILE A 222 7.10 -8.04 -7.10
CA ILE A 222 7.58 -9.37 -7.49
C ILE A 222 8.56 -9.93 -6.45
N PHE A 223 8.26 -11.14 -5.98
CA PHE A 223 9.13 -11.92 -5.13
C PHE A 223 10.03 -12.80 -6.00
N GLU A 224 11.15 -12.25 -6.46
CA GLU A 224 12.09 -12.92 -7.36
C GLU A 224 13.54 -12.42 -7.14
N SER A 225 14.50 -13.29 -7.42
CA SER A 225 15.94 -13.03 -7.33
C SER A 225 16.36 -11.74 -8.02
N LEU A 226 17.16 -10.93 -7.33
CA LEU A 226 17.75 -9.70 -7.86
C LEU A 226 18.88 -9.92 -8.87
N LYS A 227 19.18 -11.18 -9.24
CA LYS A 227 20.05 -11.48 -10.38
C LYS A 227 19.47 -10.92 -11.68
N ASN A 228 18.14 -10.95 -11.81
CA ASN A 228 17.40 -10.36 -12.91
C ASN A 228 16.55 -9.22 -12.36
N LYS A 229 17.04 -7.99 -12.46
CA LYS A 229 16.35 -6.81 -11.93
C LYS A 229 15.23 -6.35 -12.86
N ILE A 230 14.07 -6.00 -12.29
CA ILE A 230 13.03 -5.24 -13.03
C ILE A 230 13.66 -3.96 -13.56
N THR A 231 13.37 -3.62 -14.81
CA THR A 231 13.75 -2.35 -15.43
C THR A 231 12.61 -1.34 -15.37
N ASN A 232 12.84 -0.09 -15.77
CA ASN A 232 11.77 0.91 -15.88
C ASN A 232 10.83 0.70 -17.09
N LYS A 233 11.10 -0.27 -17.97
CA LYS A 233 10.32 -0.48 -19.21
C LYS A 233 8.84 -0.79 -18.95
N PRO A 234 8.46 -1.68 -18.01
CA PRO A 234 7.05 -1.96 -17.72
C PRO A 234 6.31 -0.72 -17.23
N ALA A 235 6.94 0.08 -16.36
CA ALA A 235 6.34 1.31 -15.84
C ALA A 235 6.10 2.34 -16.95
N LYS A 236 7.13 2.64 -17.76
CA LYS A 236 7.02 3.59 -18.88
C LYS A 236 5.96 3.18 -19.88
N LYS A 237 5.90 1.89 -20.21
CA LYS A 237 4.87 1.35 -21.12
C LYS A 237 3.47 1.51 -20.50
N CYS A 238 3.29 1.15 -19.24
CA CYS A 238 2.02 1.27 -18.53
C CYS A 238 1.52 2.72 -18.51
N LEU A 239 2.37 3.67 -18.16
CA LEU A 239 2.05 5.11 -18.15
C LEU A 239 1.70 5.63 -19.54
N ALA A 240 2.46 5.26 -20.57
CA ALA A 240 2.16 5.66 -21.94
C ALA A 240 0.79 5.15 -22.42
N ASP A 241 0.47 3.88 -22.11
CA ASP A 241 -0.81 3.26 -22.45
C ASP A 241 -1.97 3.93 -21.69
N LEU A 242 -1.78 4.28 -20.40
CA LEU A 242 -2.78 4.95 -19.57
C LEU A 242 -3.06 6.38 -20.01
N LYS A 243 -1.99 7.14 -20.30
CA LYS A 243 -2.09 8.51 -20.80
C LYS A 243 -2.82 8.56 -22.14
N LYS A 244 -2.49 7.64 -23.05
CA LYS A 244 -3.20 7.52 -24.33
C LYS A 244 -4.68 7.18 -24.15
N ALA A 245 -5.01 6.33 -23.19
CA ALA A 245 -6.38 5.91 -22.93
C ALA A 245 -7.22 6.92 -22.12
N GLY A 246 -6.58 7.87 -21.42
CA GLY A 246 -7.26 8.79 -20.50
C GLY A 246 -8.07 8.04 -19.44
N THR A 247 -7.48 7.00 -18.83
CA THR A 247 -8.20 6.09 -17.94
C THR A 247 -8.42 6.67 -16.54
N PHE A 248 -7.44 7.41 -16.04
CA PHE A 248 -7.41 8.06 -14.73
C PHE A 248 -7.02 9.53 -14.92
N SER A 249 -7.29 10.37 -13.91
CA SER A 249 -6.90 11.79 -13.96
C SER A 249 -5.38 11.96 -13.91
N ASP A 250 -4.73 11.16 -13.07
CA ASP A 250 -3.29 11.09 -12.91
C ASP A 250 -2.88 9.67 -12.45
N THR A 251 -1.64 9.28 -12.69
CA THR A 251 -1.14 7.93 -12.39
C THR A 251 0.32 7.96 -11.98
N ILE A 252 0.62 7.28 -10.88
CA ILE A 252 1.98 6.90 -10.51
C ILE A 252 2.12 5.38 -10.58
N VAL A 253 3.25 4.90 -11.10
CA VAL A 253 3.58 3.47 -11.16
C VAL A 253 4.75 3.16 -10.25
N VAL A 254 4.58 2.20 -9.34
CA VAL A 254 5.66 1.75 -8.45
C VAL A 254 5.91 0.26 -8.66
N ASN A 255 7.14 -0.09 -9.06
CA ASN A 255 7.58 -1.47 -9.16
C ASN A 255 8.50 -1.80 -8.00
N ILE A 256 8.18 -2.85 -7.25
CA ILE A 256 8.94 -3.34 -6.12
C ILE A 256 9.44 -4.75 -6.47
N GLN A 257 10.73 -5.00 -6.27
CA GLN A 257 11.30 -6.34 -6.35
C GLN A 257 12.03 -6.68 -5.05
N LYS A 258 11.73 -7.85 -4.51
CA LYS A 258 12.44 -8.42 -3.36
C LYS A 258 12.69 -9.90 -3.61
N SER A 259 13.83 -10.44 -3.18
CA SER A 259 14.14 -11.87 -3.39
C SER A 259 13.19 -12.82 -2.66
N THR A 260 12.67 -12.43 -1.50
CA THR A 260 11.75 -13.26 -0.72
C THR A 260 10.82 -12.41 0.15
N PHE A 261 9.57 -12.85 0.26
CA PHE A 261 8.58 -12.30 1.20
C PHE A 261 8.81 -12.81 2.63
N SER A 262 9.39 -14.00 2.80
CA SER A 262 9.56 -14.64 4.11
C SER A 262 10.39 -13.78 5.05
N LYS A 263 11.44 -13.11 4.57
CA LYS A 263 12.34 -12.28 5.39
C LYS A 263 11.63 -11.20 6.20
N VAL A 264 10.52 -10.66 5.71
CA VAL A 264 9.73 -9.67 6.47
C VAL A 264 9.01 -10.35 7.63
N VAL A 265 8.42 -11.51 7.37
CA VAL A 265 7.67 -12.30 8.36
C VAL A 265 8.61 -12.92 9.39
N ASP A 266 9.74 -13.48 8.95
CA ASP A 266 10.80 -14.04 9.79
C ASP A 266 11.30 -12.98 10.80
N PHE A 267 11.46 -11.73 10.33
CA PHE A 267 11.80 -10.60 11.19
C PHE A 267 10.72 -10.36 12.26
N LEU A 268 9.45 -10.21 11.86
CA LEU A 268 8.36 -9.98 12.83
C LEU A 268 8.23 -11.12 13.85
N GLN A 269 8.40 -12.38 13.43
CA GLN A 269 8.39 -13.54 14.34
C GLN A 269 9.58 -13.52 15.32
N SER A 270 10.76 -13.08 14.85
CA SER A 270 11.93 -12.96 15.71
C SER A 270 11.76 -11.91 16.82
N GLU A 271 11.03 -10.82 16.54
CA GLU A 271 10.74 -9.77 17.53
C GLU A 271 9.88 -10.29 18.69
N LEU A 272 8.89 -11.16 18.42
CA LEU A 272 8.10 -11.81 19.47
C LEU A 272 8.93 -12.80 20.31
N THR A 273 9.84 -13.51 19.66
CA THR A 273 10.72 -14.48 20.34
C THR A 273 11.71 -13.76 21.25
N ALA A 274 12.24 -12.60 20.84
CA ALA A 274 13.14 -11.79 21.63
C ALA A 274 12.47 -11.15 22.86
N LYS A 275 11.16 -10.86 22.80
CA LYS A 275 10.39 -10.33 23.95
C LYS A 275 10.21 -11.36 25.07
N GLY A 276 10.13 -12.64 24.73
CA GLY A 276 9.87 -13.74 25.67
C GLY A 276 11.10 -14.27 26.43
N ASN A 277 12.29 -13.77 26.09
CA ASN A 277 13.57 -14.06 26.76
C ASN A 277 14.02 -12.84 27.57
#